data_AF-A0A2V8XPQ7-F1
#
_entry.id   AF-A0A2V8XPQ7-F1
#
_cell.length_a   1.000
_cell.length_b   1.000
_cell.length_c   1.000
_cell.angle_alpha   90.00
_cell.angle_beta   90.00
_cell.angle_gamma   90.00
#
_symmetry.space_group_name_H-M   'P 1'
#
loop_
_entity.id
_entity.type
_entity.pdbx_description
1 polymer ?
#
loop_
_entity_poly.entity_id
_entity_poly.type
_entity_poly.pdbx_seq_one_letter_code
_entity_poly.pdbx_strand_id
1 'polypeptide(L)' 'MYQITWRNFSAQSFHNAQNKLRTAPLWGVRFRNRLMHDGESTTLRDAILRHREEAYESAHRFERMSAADQQTILEFLSSL' A
#
# COMPACT_ATOMS: atom_id res chain seq x y z
N MET A 1 -3.51 -10.49 -43.08
CA MET A 1 -2.42 -10.44 -42.08
C MET A 1 -3.02 -9.82 -40.83
N TYR A 2 -3.30 -10.59 -39.78
CA TYR A 2 -3.90 -10.06 -38.56
C TYR A 2 -2.81 -9.48 -37.67
N GLN A 3 -2.90 -8.18 -37.33
CA GLN A 3 -2.06 -7.59 -36.29
C GLN A 3 -2.70 -7.88 -34.93
N ILE A 4 -1.99 -8.61 -34.08
CA ILE A 4 -2.34 -8.76 -32.66
C ILE A 4 -1.82 -7.51 -31.94
N THR A 5 -2.69 -6.55 -31.65
CA THR A 5 -2.37 -5.42 -30.78
C THR A 5 -2.83 -5.73 -29.37
N TRP A 6 -1.90 -5.90 -28.44
CA TRP A 6 -2.20 -6.05 -27.02
C TRP A 6 -2.74 -4.71 -26.47
N ARG A 7 -3.97 -4.72 -25.95
CA ARG A 7 -4.50 -3.56 -25.21
C ARG A 7 -3.57 -3.29 -24.03
N ASN A 8 -3.01 -2.07 -23.97
CA ASN A 8 -2.05 -1.57 -22.97
C ASN A 8 -0.56 -1.87 -23.21
N PHE A 9 -0.16 -2.38 -24.38
CA PHE A 9 1.26 -2.45 -24.76
C PHE A 9 1.63 -1.24 -25.63
N SER A 10 1.74 -0.06 -25.01
CA SER A 10 2.10 1.20 -25.69
C SER A 10 3.05 2.04 -24.84
N ALA A 11 3.84 2.91 -25.48
CA ALA A 11 4.71 3.86 -24.79
C ALA A 11 3.95 4.71 -23.75
N GLN A 12 2.73 5.14 -24.08
CA GLN A 12 1.87 5.88 -23.16
C GLN A 12 1.48 5.06 -21.93
N SER A 13 1.15 3.78 -22.13
CA SER A 13 0.80 2.87 -21.03
C SER A 13 1.97 2.67 -20.07
N PHE A 14 3.20 2.56 -20.59
CA PHE A 14 4.41 2.49 -19.76
C PHE A 14 4.63 3.79 -18.99
N HIS A 15 4.49 4.96 -19.63
CA HIS A 15 4.62 6.25 -18.96
C HIS A 15 3.62 6.40 -17.78
N ASN A 16 2.36 6.02 -18.00
CA ASN A 16 1.32 6.10 -16.96
C ASN A 16 1.59 5.16 -15.76
N ALA A 17 2.36 4.09 -15.94
CA ALA A 17 2.66 3.11 -14.90
C ALA A 17 3.97 3.40 -14.13
N GLN A 18 4.76 4.40 -14.52
CA GLN A 18 6.10 4.66 -13.98
C GLN A 18 6.13 4.80 -12.45
N ASN A 19 5.10 5.44 -11.87
CA ASN A 19 4.99 5.68 -10.43
C ASN A 19 3.92 4.79 -9.77
N LYS A 20 3.51 3.70 -10.42
CA LYS A 20 2.49 2.79 -9.91
C LYS A 20 3.13 1.53 -9.37
N LEU A 21 2.73 1.15 -8.17
CA LEU A 21 3.15 -0.08 -7.52
C LEU A 21 1.93 -0.93 -7.20
N ARG A 22 2.08 -2.25 -7.35
CA ARG A 22 1.03 -3.17 -6.93
C ARG A 22 0.98 -3.19 -5.42
N THR A 23 -0.23 -3.05 -4.86
CA THR A 23 -0.46 -3.22 -3.42
C THR A 23 -0.01 -4.63 -3.01
N ALA A 24 0.93 -4.69 -2.07
CA ALA A 24 1.42 -5.95 -1.53
C ALA A 24 0.31 -6.64 -0.71
N PRO A 25 0.22 -7.98 -0.72
CA PRO A 25 -0.71 -8.69 0.16
C PRO A 25 -0.31 -8.49 1.63
N LEU A 26 -1.28 -8.40 2.52
CA LEU A 26 -1.05 -8.24 3.96
C LEU A 26 -0.80 -9.57 4.69
N TRP A 27 -0.97 -10.72 4.03
CA TRP A 27 -0.67 -12.02 4.63
C TRP A 27 0.81 -12.13 4.98
N GLY A 28 1.08 -12.46 6.24
CA GLY A 28 2.42 -12.53 6.82
C GLY A 28 3.06 -11.18 7.10
N VAL A 29 2.29 -10.07 7.14
CA VAL A 29 2.85 -8.73 7.40
C VAL A 29 3.54 -8.66 8.77
N ARG A 30 3.10 -9.45 9.76
CA ARG A 30 3.75 -9.53 11.07
C ARG A 30 5.22 -9.97 11.04
N PHE A 31 5.63 -10.67 9.97
CA PHE A 31 7.01 -11.13 9.78
C PHE A 31 7.89 -10.13 9.03
N ARG A 32 7.34 -8.98 8.59
CA ARG A 32 8.09 -7.94 7.86
C ARG A 32 8.62 -6.91 8.85
N ASN A 33 9.94 -6.70 8.83
CA ASN A 33 10.62 -5.70 9.67
C ASN A 33 10.79 -4.33 8.98
N ARG A 34 10.52 -4.26 7.67
CA ARG A 34 10.53 -3.05 6.85
C ARG A 34 9.29 -3.02 5.98
N LEU A 35 8.62 -1.87 5.98
CA LEU A 35 7.34 -1.62 5.33
C LEU A 35 7.46 -0.40 4.41
N MET A 36 6.40 -0.15 3.64
CA MET A 36 6.40 0.82 2.54
C MET A 36 7.32 0.40 1.39
N HIS A 37 7.21 1.11 0.27
CA HIS A 37 7.98 0.82 -0.94
C HIS A 37 9.47 1.14 -0.79
N ASP A 38 9.80 2.07 0.11
CA ASP A 38 11.17 2.45 0.43
C ASP A 38 11.80 1.63 1.58
N GLY A 39 10.99 0.87 2.34
CA GLY A 39 11.48 0.08 3.46
C GLY A 39 11.86 0.91 4.70
N GLU A 40 11.47 2.18 4.76
CA GLU A 40 11.85 3.10 5.85
C GLU A 40 10.93 2.98 7.08
N SER A 41 9.72 2.43 6.92
CA SER A 41 8.80 2.22 8.04
C SER A 41 9.08 0.89 8.76
N THR A 42 9.34 0.95 10.07
CA THR A 42 9.64 -0.22 10.90
C THR A 42 8.48 -0.65 11.79
N THR A 43 7.36 0.07 11.76
CA THR A 43 6.13 -0.28 12.49
C THR A 43 4.91 -0.16 11.59
N LEU A 44 3.88 -0.97 11.89
CA LEU A 44 2.59 -0.92 11.17
C LEU A 44 1.93 0.46 11.28
N ARG A 45 1.99 1.08 12.47
CA ARG A 45 1.43 2.42 12.70
C ARG A 45 2.13 3.47 11.84
N ASP A 46 3.46 3.49 11.84
CA ASP A 46 4.23 4.43 11.02
C ASP A 46 3.96 4.22 9.52
N ALA A 47 3.91 2.96 9.07
CA ALA A 47 3.56 2.65 7.69
C ALA A 47 2.18 3.24 7.33
N ILE A 48 1.14 2.99 8.13
CA ILE A 48 -0.20 3.54 7.90
C ILE A 48 -0.16 5.07 7.83
N LEU A 49 0.48 5.75 8.78
CA LEU A 49 0.51 7.21 8.86
C LEU A 49 1.39 7.87 7.77
N ARG A 50 2.37 7.17 7.21
CA ARG A 50 3.19 7.65 6.07
C ARG A 50 2.52 7.53 4.71
N HIS A 51 1.42 6.79 4.58
CA HIS A 51 0.74 6.67 3.29
C HIS A 51 0.24 8.02 2.77
N ARG A 52 0.36 8.23 1.45
CA ARG A 52 -0.08 9.43 0.73
C ARG A 52 -0.83 9.02 -0.53
N GLU A 53 -1.19 10.00 -1.35
CA GLU A 53 -1.83 9.81 -2.66
C GLU A 53 -3.04 8.86 -2.58
N GLU A 54 -2.98 7.72 -3.27
CA GLU A 54 -4.08 6.75 -3.35
C GLU A 54 -4.54 6.21 -1.99
N ALA A 55 -3.66 6.19 -0.99
CA ALA A 55 -3.94 5.69 0.35
C ALA A 55 -4.14 6.80 1.39
N TYR A 56 -4.14 8.08 0.98
CA TYR A 56 -4.28 9.23 1.87
C TYR A 56 -5.56 9.16 2.72
N GLU A 57 -6.70 8.86 2.11
CA GLU A 57 -7.99 8.80 2.81
C GLU A 57 -8.01 7.73 3.90
N SER A 58 -7.40 6.57 3.65
CA SER A 58 -7.30 5.50 4.64
C SER A 58 -6.40 5.91 5.82
N ALA A 59 -5.25 6.53 5.54
CA ALA A 59 -4.34 7.04 6.56
C ALA A 59 -5.00 8.11 7.43
N HIS A 60 -5.68 9.09 6.80
CA HIS A 60 -6.37 10.16 7.49
C HIS A 60 -7.55 9.66 8.34
N ARG A 61 -8.30 8.64 7.87
CA ARG A 61 -9.34 7.99 8.69
C ARG A 61 -8.74 7.30 9.91
N PHE A 62 -7.64 6.57 9.74
CA PHE A 62 -6.94 5.92 10.86
C PHE A 62 -6.45 6.94 11.88
N GLU A 63 -5.84 8.04 11.44
CA GLU A 63 -5.35 9.12 12.32
C GLU A 63 -6.46 9.71 13.19
N ARG A 64 -7.69 9.83 12.66
CA ARG A 64 -8.86 10.39 13.36
C ARG A 64 -9.61 9.40 14.26
N MET A 65 -9.24 8.13 14.24
CA MET A 65 -9.84 7.11 15.12
C MET A 65 -9.43 7.31 16.57
N SER A 66 -10.22 6.75 17.49
CA SER A 66 -9.81 6.65 18.88
C SER A 66 -8.55 5.78 19.01
N ALA A 67 -7.78 5.98 20.09
CA ALA A 67 -6.59 5.15 20.34
C ALA A 67 -6.93 3.65 20.44
N ALA A 68 -8.11 3.32 20.98
CA ALA A 68 -8.58 1.94 21.07
C ALA A 68 -8.85 1.33 19.69
N ASP A 69 -9.55 2.05 18.81
CA ASP A 69 -9.85 1.56 17.46
C ASP A 69 -8.58 1.42 16.61
N GLN A 70 -7.65 2.38 16.71
CA GLN A 70 -6.33 2.25 16.07
C GLN A 70 -5.62 0.99 16.55
N GLN A 71 -5.66 0.71 17.85
CA GLN A 71 -5.03 -0.47 18.44
C GLN A 71 -5.66 -1.77 17.93
N THR A 72 -6.98 -1.84 17.79
CA THR A 72 -7.68 -2.99 17.21
C THR A 72 -7.22 -3.29 15.77
N ILE A 73 -7.03 -2.25 14.95
CA ILE A 73 -6.50 -2.43 13.58
C ILE A 73 -5.07 -2.99 13.62
N LEU A 74 -4.22 -2.47 14.50
CA LEU A 74 -2.83 -2.93 14.61
C LEU A 74 -2.74 -4.37 15.11
N GLU A 75 -3.62 -4.77 16.02
CA GLU A 75 -3.73 -6.15 16.50
C GLU A 75 -4.18 -7.09 15.39
N PHE A 76 -5.20 -6.69 14.61
CA PHE A 76 -5.63 -7.43 13.44
C PHE A 76 -4.48 -7.63 12.45
N LEU A 77 -3.76 -6.56 12.10
CA LEU A 77 -2.60 -6.64 11.20
C LEU A 77 -1.48 -7.50 11.78
N SER A 78 -1.28 -7.49 13.10
CA SER A 78 -0.29 -8.34 13.77
C SER A 78 -0.67 -9.82 13.78
N SER A 79 -1.94 -10.15 13.54
CA SER A 79 -2.43 -11.53 13.39
C SER A 79 -2.27 -12.09 11.98
N LEU A 80 -2.04 -11.24 10.97
CA LEU A 80 -1.89 -11.61 9.55
C LEU A 80 -0.49 -12.10 9.20
#